data_AF-W1VA88-F1
#
_entry.id   AF-W1VA88-F1
#
_cell.length_a   1.000
_cell.length_b   1.000
_cell.length_c   1.000
_cell.angle_alpha   90.00
_cell.angle_beta   90.00
_cell.angle_gamma   90.00
#
_symmetry.space_group_name_H-M   'P 1'
#
loop_
_entity.id
_entity.type
_entity.pdbx_description
1 polymer ?
#
loop_
_entity_poly.entity_id
_entity_poly.type
_entity_poly.pdbx_seq_one_letter_code
_entity_poly.pdbx_strand_id
1 'polypeptide(L)'
;QVRDEVAGSPSPVMEELGVEDGGYCLATIHRAENTDDPERLRAVLDSLAAVDHPVVLLAHPRLVAKCAQHGIDLTDRGSLRVHPPLAYPALIASAVHARGIVTDSGGLQKEAFLLRVPCTTVRPQTEWVETVELGWNVLVEPGSALLEAVSRPRPAEPGAQVAHPYGDGHAARAVAEVLSARCPA
;
A
#
# COMPACT_ATOMS: atom_id res chain seq x y z
N GLN A 1 -0.71 -19.22 3.60
CA GLN A 1 -0.60 -17.83 4.10
C GLN A 1 -1.88 -17.09 3.70
N VAL A 2 -2.25 -15.98 4.35
CA VAL A 2 -3.47 -15.21 4.00
C VAL A 2 -3.53 -14.91 2.49
N ARG A 3 -2.39 -14.56 1.86
CA ARG A 3 -2.28 -14.42 0.41
C ARG A 3 -2.83 -15.63 -0.35
N ASP A 4 -2.40 -16.84 0.00
CA ASP A 4 -2.79 -18.07 -0.70
C ASP A 4 -4.27 -18.41 -0.48
N GLU A 5 -4.83 -17.96 0.66
CA GLU A 5 -6.26 -18.11 0.99
C GLU A 5 -7.12 -17.11 0.21
N VAL A 6 -6.61 -15.91 -0.08
CA VAL A 6 -7.36 -14.84 -0.76
C VAL A 6 -7.04 -14.68 -2.24
N ALA A 7 -6.05 -15.40 -2.80
CA ALA A 7 -5.68 -15.31 -4.22
C ALA A 7 -6.82 -15.68 -5.20
N GLY A 8 -7.87 -16.35 -4.71
CA GLY A 8 -9.12 -16.61 -5.46
C GLY A 8 -10.36 -15.93 -4.88
N SER A 9 -10.20 -15.05 -3.89
CA SER A 9 -11.31 -14.29 -3.31
C SER A 9 -11.52 -12.99 -4.11
N PRO A 10 -12.77 -12.60 -4.38
CA PRO A 10 -13.04 -11.36 -5.08
C PRO A 10 -12.55 -10.15 -4.27
N SER A 11 -12.03 -9.14 -4.98
CA SER A 11 -11.70 -7.85 -4.36
C SER A 11 -13.01 -7.12 -3.99
N PRO A 12 -13.26 -6.83 -2.70
CA PRO A 12 -14.44 -6.06 -2.31
C PRO A 12 -14.43 -4.67 -2.95
N VAL A 13 -13.24 -4.06 -3.12
CA VAL A 13 -13.10 -2.78 -3.82
C VAL A 13 -13.60 -2.87 -5.27
N MET A 14 -13.29 -3.95 -5.97
CA MET A 14 -13.77 -4.15 -7.34
C MET A 14 -15.28 -4.34 -7.39
N GLU A 15 -15.83 -5.15 -6.48
CA GLU A 15 -17.28 -5.40 -6.42
C GLU A 15 -18.08 -4.15 -6.07
N GLU A 16 -17.62 -3.37 -5.08
CA GLU A 16 -18.30 -2.18 -4.58
C GLU A 16 -18.20 -1.00 -5.55
N LEU A 17 -17.05 -0.82 -6.22
CA LEU A 17 -16.82 0.31 -7.13
C LEU A 17 -17.05 -0.03 -8.61
N GLY A 18 -17.27 -1.31 -8.95
CA GLY A 18 -17.45 -1.75 -10.33
C GLY A 18 -16.21 -1.54 -11.20
N VAL A 19 -15.01 -1.66 -10.62
CA VAL A 19 -13.73 -1.50 -11.33
C VAL A 19 -13.16 -2.85 -11.75
N GLU A 20 -12.49 -2.88 -12.90
CA GLU A 20 -11.84 -4.09 -13.44
C GLU A 20 -10.52 -4.40 -12.71
N ASP A 21 -10.02 -5.63 -12.90
CA ASP A 21 -8.71 -6.06 -12.40
C ASP A 21 -7.60 -5.16 -12.96
N GLY A 22 -6.72 -4.65 -12.10
CA GLY A 22 -5.71 -3.66 -12.48
C GLY A 22 -6.28 -2.27 -12.86
N GLY A 23 -7.57 -2.03 -12.60
CA GLY A 23 -8.27 -0.78 -12.94
C GLY A 23 -8.13 0.36 -11.93
N TYR A 24 -7.54 0.10 -10.75
CA TYR A 24 -7.44 1.09 -9.67
C TYR A 24 -6.10 0.99 -8.91
N CYS A 25 -5.70 2.09 -8.27
CA CYS A 25 -4.68 2.06 -7.23
C CYS A 25 -5.34 1.98 -5.85
N LEU A 26 -4.73 1.23 -4.93
CA LEU A 26 -5.14 1.22 -3.53
C LEU A 26 -4.25 2.15 -2.72
N ALA A 27 -4.84 3.05 -1.92
CA ALA A 27 -4.10 4.04 -1.16
C ALA A 27 -4.32 3.92 0.35
N THR A 28 -3.25 4.09 1.13
CA THR A 28 -3.32 4.21 2.59
C THR A 28 -2.39 5.33 3.08
N ILE A 29 -2.95 6.35 3.73
CA ILE A 29 -2.18 7.47 4.27
C ILE A 29 -2.57 7.66 5.74
N HIS A 30 -1.61 7.51 6.65
CA HIS A 30 -1.87 7.62 8.09
C HIS A 30 -0.66 7.99 8.95
N ARG A 31 0.53 8.22 8.38
CA ARG A 31 1.68 8.65 9.18
C ARG A 31 1.58 10.13 9.53
N ALA A 32 2.06 10.47 10.73
CA ALA A 32 2.10 11.84 11.22
C ALA A 32 2.78 12.80 10.23
N GLU A 33 3.85 12.33 9.58
CA GLU A 33 4.58 13.11 8.57
C GLU A 33 3.73 13.55 7.38
N ASN A 34 2.64 12.83 7.03
CA ASN A 34 1.71 13.23 5.98
C ASN A 34 0.40 13.82 6.51
N THR A 35 0.00 13.50 7.75
CA THR A 35 -1.32 13.86 8.28
C THR A 35 -1.33 15.07 9.20
N ASP A 36 -0.20 15.43 9.83
CA ASP A 36 -0.19 16.45 10.90
C ASP A 36 0.02 17.86 10.38
N ASP A 37 0.60 17.99 9.18
CA ASP A 37 0.68 19.26 8.45
C ASP A 37 -0.49 19.38 7.45
N PRO A 38 -1.34 20.42 7.56
CA PRO A 38 -2.53 20.54 6.74
C PRO A 38 -2.23 20.88 5.27
N GLU A 39 -1.11 21.52 4.95
CA GLU A 39 -0.74 21.83 3.57
C GLU A 39 -0.26 20.57 2.86
N ARG A 40 0.58 19.79 3.53
CA ARG A 40 1.05 18.50 3.04
C ARG A 40 -0.09 17.51 2.89
N LEU A 41 -0.99 17.41 3.86
CA LEU A 41 -2.15 16.53 3.77
C LEU A 41 -3.03 16.89 2.56
N ARG A 42 -3.29 18.18 2.32
CA ARG A 42 -3.99 18.63 1.11
C ARG A 42 -3.23 18.24 -0.15
N ALA A 43 -1.93 18.49 -0.20
CA ALA A 43 -1.11 18.13 -1.35
C ALA A 43 -1.18 16.63 -1.67
N VAL A 44 -1.15 15.75 -0.66
CA VAL A 44 -1.34 14.30 -0.84
C VAL A 44 -2.71 14.01 -1.46
N LEU A 45 -3.79 14.49 -0.85
CA LEU A 45 -5.16 14.22 -1.31
C LEU A 45 -5.44 14.78 -2.70
N ASP A 46 -4.92 15.99 -2.99
CA ASP A 46 -5.03 16.64 -4.29
C ASP A 46 -4.28 15.84 -5.35
N SER A 47 -3.10 15.32 -5.02
CA SER A 47 -2.31 14.48 -5.93
C SER A 47 -3.03 13.17 -6.25
N LEU A 48 -3.58 12.51 -5.22
CA LEU A 48 -4.35 11.26 -5.40
C LEU A 48 -5.61 11.51 -6.25
N ALA A 49 -6.28 12.65 -6.07
CA ALA A 49 -7.47 13.02 -6.84
C ALA A 49 -7.18 13.42 -8.30
N ALA A 50 -5.92 13.72 -8.63
CA ALA A 50 -5.47 14.13 -9.96
C ALA A 50 -4.88 12.97 -10.79
N VAL A 51 -4.81 11.76 -10.24
CA VAL A 51 -4.39 10.56 -10.98
C VAL A 51 -5.39 10.26 -12.11
N ASP A 52 -4.92 9.71 -13.23
CA ASP A 52 -5.72 9.46 -14.44
C ASP A 52 -6.61 8.21 -14.38
N HIS A 53 -6.60 7.50 -13.25
CA HIS A 53 -7.41 6.31 -12.97
C HIS A 53 -7.85 6.28 -11.51
N PRO A 54 -8.89 5.51 -11.13
CA PRO A 54 -9.40 5.46 -9.76
C PRO A 54 -8.32 5.18 -8.71
N VAL A 55 -8.32 5.97 -7.63
CA VAL A 55 -7.49 5.77 -6.44
C VAL A 55 -8.40 5.55 -5.25
N VAL A 56 -8.37 4.35 -4.68
CA VAL A 56 -9.23 3.97 -3.56
C VAL A 56 -8.47 4.17 -2.26
N LEU A 57 -8.79 5.25 -1.55
CA LEU A 57 -8.15 5.62 -0.29
C LEU A 57 -8.88 4.98 0.88
N LEU A 58 -8.24 3.99 1.50
CA LEU A 58 -8.72 3.37 2.73
C LEU A 58 -8.50 4.35 3.89
N ALA A 59 -9.57 5.03 4.28
CA ALA A 59 -9.55 6.14 5.22
C ALA A 59 -9.35 5.64 6.66
N HIS A 60 -8.09 5.49 7.06
CA HIS A 60 -7.71 5.13 8.43
C HIS A 60 -8.33 6.12 9.45
N PRO A 61 -8.78 5.67 10.64
CA PRO A 61 -9.42 6.56 11.62
C PRO A 61 -8.60 7.81 11.97
N ARG A 62 -7.27 7.68 11.99
CA ARG A 62 -6.37 8.83 12.16
C ARG A 62 -6.48 9.85 11.03
N LEU A 63 -6.52 9.41 9.77
CA LEU A 63 -6.64 10.29 8.61
C LEU A 63 -7.96 11.07 8.70
N VAL A 64 -9.06 10.38 8.97
CA VAL A 64 -10.39 11.00 9.15
C VAL A 64 -10.35 12.06 10.26
N ALA A 65 -9.77 11.73 11.42
CA ALA A 65 -9.65 12.67 12.54
C ALA A 65 -8.80 13.90 12.19
N LYS A 66 -7.69 13.71 11.45
CA LYS A 66 -6.80 14.79 11.04
C LYS A 66 -7.44 15.69 9.99
N CYS A 67 -8.12 15.13 9.00
CA CYS A 67 -8.91 15.89 8.04
C CYS A 67 -9.95 16.77 8.75
N ALA A 68 -10.71 16.20 9.70
CA ALA A 68 -11.67 16.96 10.51
C ALA A 68 -11.01 18.07 11.33
N GLN A 69 -9.87 17.79 11.97
CA GLN A 69 -9.10 18.78 12.74
C GLN A 69 -8.64 19.95 11.87
N HIS A 70 -8.25 19.68 10.62
CA HIS A 70 -7.70 20.68 9.70
C HIS A 70 -8.75 21.35 8.80
N GLY A 71 -10.04 21.00 8.95
CA GLY A 71 -11.11 21.50 8.08
C GLY A 71 -10.94 21.07 6.62
N ILE A 72 -10.38 19.88 6.39
CA ILE A 72 -10.20 19.29 5.06
C ILE A 72 -11.35 18.33 4.82
N ASP A 73 -12.10 18.54 3.75
CA ASP A 73 -13.16 17.62 3.36
C ASP A 73 -12.58 16.33 2.77
N LEU A 74 -12.93 15.20 3.37
CA LEU A 74 -12.47 13.87 2.95
C LEU A 74 -13.64 13.14 2.28
N THR A 75 -13.90 13.52 1.04
CA THR A 75 -14.97 13.00 0.19
C THR A 75 -14.42 12.58 -1.17
N ASP A 76 -15.24 11.87 -1.94
CA ASP A 76 -14.91 11.52 -3.32
C ASP A 76 -14.70 12.78 -4.16
N ARG A 77 -13.58 12.83 -4.87
CA ARG A 77 -13.23 13.96 -5.74
C ARG A 77 -12.24 13.56 -6.82
N GLY A 78 -12.47 14.00 -8.05
CA GLY A 78 -11.66 13.59 -9.20
C GLY A 78 -11.62 12.06 -9.29
N SER A 79 -10.42 11.48 -9.32
CA SER A 79 -10.18 10.04 -9.28
C SER A 79 -10.14 9.42 -7.87
N LEU A 80 -10.12 10.24 -6.82
CA LEU A 80 -10.12 9.77 -5.44
C LEU A 80 -11.49 9.19 -5.07
N ARG A 81 -11.49 7.98 -4.54
CA ARG A 81 -12.63 7.28 -3.94
C ARG A 81 -12.30 6.95 -2.50
N VAL A 82 -13.04 7.55 -1.56
CA VAL A 82 -12.83 7.37 -0.12
C VAL A 82 -13.60 6.13 0.33
N HIS A 83 -12.89 5.22 0.98
CA HIS A 83 -13.46 3.95 1.41
C HIS A 83 -13.13 3.70 2.90
N PRO A 84 -14.04 3.11 3.70
CA PRO A 84 -13.72 2.69 5.07
C PRO A 84 -12.50 1.74 5.13
N PRO A 85 -11.81 1.62 6.27
CA PRO A 85 -10.73 0.65 6.40
C PRO A 85 -11.22 -0.79 6.15
N LEU A 86 -10.45 -1.56 5.39
CA LEU A 86 -10.71 -2.98 5.17
C LEU A 86 -10.06 -3.83 6.27
N ALA A 87 -10.70 -4.95 6.60
CA ALA A 87 -10.04 -6.01 7.37
C ALA A 87 -8.86 -6.58 6.59
N TYR A 88 -7.88 -7.13 7.28
CA TYR A 88 -6.62 -7.56 6.66
C TYR A 88 -6.78 -8.52 5.45
N PRO A 89 -7.61 -9.58 5.50
CA PRO A 89 -7.81 -10.44 4.33
C PRO A 89 -8.39 -9.70 3.12
N ALA A 90 -9.35 -8.81 3.36
CA ALA A 90 -9.97 -7.98 2.32
C ALA A 90 -9.01 -6.95 1.74
N LEU A 91 -8.11 -6.39 2.57
CA LEU A 91 -7.01 -5.55 2.12
C LEU A 91 -6.09 -6.31 1.16
N ILE A 92 -5.67 -7.52 1.52
CA ILE A 92 -4.78 -8.33 0.68
C ILE A 92 -5.47 -8.74 -0.63
N ALA A 93 -6.74 -9.17 -0.58
CA ALA A 93 -7.53 -9.46 -1.78
C ALA A 93 -7.60 -8.23 -2.71
N SER A 94 -7.91 -7.06 -2.16
CA SER A 94 -7.96 -5.81 -2.93
C SER A 94 -6.58 -5.37 -3.43
N ALA A 95 -5.51 -5.65 -2.69
CA ALA A 95 -4.15 -5.30 -3.08
C ALA A 95 -3.66 -6.11 -4.29
N VAL A 96 -3.91 -7.42 -4.32
CA VAL A 96 -3.47 -8.32 -5.41
C VAL A 96 -4.06 -7.91 -6.77
N HIS A 97 -5.28 -7.38 -6.76
CA HIS A 97 -5.99 -6.91 -7.95
C HIS A 97 -5.76 -5.43 -8.28
N ALA A 98 -5.01 -4.70 -7.44
CA ALA A 98 -4.71 -3.31 -7.70
C ALA A 98 -3.65 -3.16 -8.79
N ARG A 99 -3.78 -2.10 -9.59
CA ARG A 99 -2.74 -1.64 -10.52
C ARG A 99 -1.43 -1.32 -9.80
N GLY A 100 -1.56 -0.75 -8.61
CA GLY A 100 -0.48 -0.29 -7.77
C GLY A 100 -0.98 0.10 -6.38
N ILE A 101 -0.05 0.27 -5.46
CA ILE A 101 -0.30 0.68 -4.08
C ILE A 101 0.37 2.03 -3.83
N VAL A 102 -0.37 2.99 -3.29
CA VAL A 102 0.16 4.27 -2.81
C VAL A 102 0.10 4.30 -1.29
N THR A 103 1.23 4.39 -0.61
CA THR A 103 1.23 4.19 0.85
C THR A 103 2.27 5.01 1.59
N ASP A 104 1.99 5.31 2.86
CA ASP A 104 3.01 5.66 3.85
C ASP A 104 3.18 4.57 4.93
N SER A 105 2.47 3.45 4.82
CA SER A 105 2.60 2.32 5.74
C SER A 105 3.97 1.67 5.60
N GLY A 106 4.62 1.33 6.72
CA GLY A 106 5.82 0.50 6.68
C GLY A 106 5.51 -0.93 6.24
N GLY A 107 4.52 -1.57 6.86
CA GLY A 107 4.16 -2.96 6.56
C GLY A 107 3.69 -3.16 5.13
N LEU A 108 2.82 -2.26 4.63
CA LEU A 108 2.21 -2.43 3.31
C LEU A 108 3.21 -2.33 2.16
N GLN A 109 4.31 -1.57 2.33
CA GLN A 109 5.40 -1.53 1.34
C GLN A 109 5.99 -2.92 1.09
N LYS A 110 6.26 -3.65 2.18
CA LYS A 110 6.78 -5.01 2.13
C LYS A 110 5.75 -5.97 1.55
N GLU A 111 4.49 -5.84 1.95
CA GLU A 111 3.40 -6.66 1.44
C GLU A 111 3.20 -6.46 -0.07
N ALA A 112 3.20 -5.22 -0.56
CA ALA A 112 3.12 -4.89 -1.99
C ALA A 112 4.17 -5.67 -2.80
N PHE A 113 5.41 -5.69 -2.31
CA PHE A 113 6.49 -6.46 -2.94
C PHE A 113 6.21 -7.97 -2.96
N LEU A 114 5.74 -8.53 -1.83
CA LEU A 114 5.41 -9.96 -1.71
C LEU A 114 4.21 -10.37 -2.57
N LEU A 115 3.28 -9.44 -2.81
CA LEU A 115 2.12 -9.61 -3.69
C LEU A 115 2.45 -9.33 -5.16
N ARG A 116 3.67 -8.87 -5.47
CA ARG A 116 4.09 -8.45 -6.81
C ARG A 116 3.20 -7.34 -7.37
N VAL A 117 2.93 -6.33 -6.55
CA VAL A 117 2.18 -5.13 -6.91
C VAL A 117 3.11 -3.91 -6.80
N PRO A 118 3.23 -3.06 -7.84
CA PRO A 118 4.05 -1.85 -7.76
C PRO A 118 3.62 -0.94 -6.61
N CYS A 119 4.60 -0.43 -5.87
CA CYS A 119 4.39 0.44 -4.72
C CYS A 119 4.93 1.84 -5.00
N THR A 120 4.21 2.86 -4.55
CA THR A 120 4.60 4.27 -4.55
C THR A 120 4.48 4.76 -3.11
N THR A 121 5.62 4.96 -2.47
CA THR A 121 5.69 5.35 -1.06
C THR A 121 5.77 6.86 -0.94
N VAL A 122 4.82 7.47 -0.23
CA VAL A 122 4.76 8.93 -0.01
C VAL A 122 5.54 9.29 1.25
N ARG A 123 6.85 9.02 1.24
CA ARG A 123 7.79 9.25 2.35
C ARG A 123 9.18 9.61 1.81
N PRO A 124 10.00 10.37 2.54
CA PRO A 124 11.37 10.67 2.14
C PRO A 124 12.33 9.47 2.31
N GLN A 125 11.95 8.46 3.10
CA GLN A 125 12.80 7.31 3.41
C GLN A 125 11.96 6.05 3.64
N THR A 126 12.60 4.89 3.48
CA THR A 126 12.01 3.57 3.73
C THR A 126 12.99 2.65 4.43
N GLU A 127 12.43 1.75 5.23
CA GLU A 127 13.13 0.64 5.87
C GLU A 127 13.34 -0.55 4.91
N TRP A 128 12.68 -0.55 3.74
CA TRP A 128 12.68 -1.65 2.75
C TRP A 128 13.45 -1.28 1.48
N VAL A 129 14.75 -1.02 1.64
CA VAL A 129 15.62 -0.51 0.57
C VAL A 129 15.63 -1.44 -0.66
N GLU A 130 15.55 -2.75 -0.45
CA GLU A 130 15.56 -3.74 -1.54
C GLU A 130 14.37 -3.58 -2.48
N THR A 131 13.21 -3.14 -1.97
CA THR A 131 12.04 -2.88 -2.83
C THR A 131 12.28 -1.73 -3.79
N VAL A 132 13.07 -0.73 -3.38
CA VAL A 132 13.44 0.42 -4.21
C VAL A 132 14.52 0.02 -5.21
N GLU A 133 15.55 -0.68 -4.77
CA GLU A 133 16.65 -1.16 -5.63
C GLU A 133 16.16 -2.09 -6.74
N LEU A 134 15.18 -2.95 -6.44
CA LEU A 134 14.55 -3.84 -7.41
C LEU A 134 13.48 -3.14 -8.27
N GLY A 135 13.25 -1.84 -8.06
CA GLY A 135 12.29 -1.02 -8.79
C GLY A 135 10.83 -1.28 -8.43
N TRP A 136 10.53 -2.13 -7.45
CA TRP A 136 9.16 -2.44 -7.02
C TRP A 136 8.52 -1.35 -6.16
N ASN A 137 9.31 -0.50 -5.55
CA ASN A 137 8.88 0.66 -4.79
C ASN A 137 9.60 1.92 -5.29
N VAL A 138 8.95 3.07 -5.19
CA VAL A 138 9.57 4.37 -5.42
C VAL A 138 9.15 5.31 -4.30
N LEU A 139 10.05 6.19 -3.88
CA LEU A 139 9.78 7.19 -2.86
C LEU A 139 9.47 8.52 -3.56
N VAL A 140 8.34 9.14 -3.22
CA VAL A 140 7.89 10.37 -3.86
C VAL A 140 7.35 11.37 -2.85
N GLU A 141 7.49 12.63 -3.20
CA GLU A 141 6.72 13.71 -2.58
C GLU A 141 5.36 13.88 -3.28
N PRO A 142 4.35 14.45 -2.60
CA PRO A 142 3.10 14.83 -3.25
C PRO A 142 3.34 15.81 -4.41
N GLY A 143 2.49 15.75 -5.44
CA GLY A 143 2.56 16.55 -6.64
C GLY A 143 2.86 15.70 -7.88
N SER A 144 3.51 16.30 -8.88
CA SER A 144 3.76 15.65 -10.18
C SER A 144 4.54 14.35 -10.06
N ALA A 145 5.49 14.27 -9.13
CA ALA A 145 6.27 13.05 -8.87
C ALA A 145 5.38 11.86 -8.47
N LEU A 146 4.33 12.11 -7.68
CA LEU A 146 3.35 11.09 -7.33
C LEU A 146 2.58 10.63 -8.57
N LEU A 147 2.07 11.57 -9.37
CA LEU A 147 1.30 11.27 -10.59
C LEU A 147 2.12 10.44 -11.59
N GLU A 148 3.37 10.80 -11.80
CA GLU A 148 4.28 10.05 -12.68
C GLU A 148 4.57 8.65 -12.13
N ALA A 149 4.79 8.53 -10.83
CA ALA A 149 5.11 7.27 -10.17
C ALA A 149 3.95 6.28 -10.14
N VAL A 150 2.69 6.72 -9.97
CA VAL A 150 1.55 5.80 -9.97
C VAL A 150 1.23 5.24 -11.36
N SER A 151 1.61 5.95 -12.41
CA SER A 151 1.38 5.53 -13.80
C SER A 151 2.56 4.75 -14.39
N ARG A 152 3.63 4.52 -13.62
CA ARG A 152 4.81 3.79 -14.08
C ARG A 152 4.47 2.34 -14.43
N PRO A 153 5.17 1.74 -15.41
CA PRO A 153 4.96 0.34 -15.74
C PRO A 153 5.36 -0.57 -14.57
N ARG A 154 4.71 -1.73 -14.49
CA ARG A 154 5.11 -2.80 -13.56
C ARG A 154 6.58 -3.20 -13.87
N PRO A 155 7.45 -3.26 -12.84
CA PRO A 155 8.82 -3.71 -13.03
C PRO A 155 8.91 -5.16 -13.51
N ALA A 156 10.05 -5.54 -14.09
CA ALA A 156 10.33 -6.93 -14.38
C ALA A 156 10.40 -7.77 -13.10
N GLU A 157 10.01 -9.04 -13.20
CA GLU A 157 10.14 -9.97 -12.08
C GLU A 157 11.61 -10.08 -11.66
N PRO A 158 11.90 -9.99 -10.35
CA PRO A 158 13.26 -10.10 -9.85
C PRO A 158 13.80 -11.52 -10.11
N GLY A 159 15.09 -11.63 -10.39
CA GLY A 159 15.75 -12.92 -10.51
C GLY A 159 15.61 -13.75 -9.22
N ALA A 160 15.59 -15.08 -9.34
CA ALA A 160 15.27 -15.99 -8.24
C ALA A 160 16.08 -15.75 -6.94
N GLN A 161 17.33 -15.28 -7.06
CA GLN A 161 18.22 -15.01 -5.93
C GLN A 161 17.78 -13.83 -5.06
N VAL A 162 17.06 -12.86 -5.63
CA VAL A 162 16.60 -11.63 -4.95
C VAL A 162 15.07 -11.55 -4.91
N ALA A 163 14.38 -12.62 -5.30
CA ALA A 163 12.92 -12.68 -5.34
C ALA A 163 12.28 -12.72 -3.94
N HIS A 164 13.02 -13.17 -2.92
CA HIS A 164 12.53 -13.38 -1.56
C HIS A 164 13.50 -12.82 -0.49
N PRO A 165 13.83 -11.51 -0.52
CA PRO A 165 14.77 -10.91 0.44
C PRO A 165 14.27 -10.98 1.89
N TYR A 166 12.97 -11.27 2.09
CA TYR A 166 12.31 -11.30 3.39
C TYR A 166 11.98 -12.71 3.90
N GLY A 167 12.53 -13.74 3.27
CA GLY A 167 12.34 -15.14 3.64
C GLY A 167 11.25 -15.85 2.84
N ASP A 168 11.06 -17.11 3.19
CA ASP A 168 10.25 -18.10 2.47
C ASP A 168 8.87 -18.37 3.11
N GLY A 169 8.53 -17.63 4.17
CA GLY A 169 7.27 -17.78 4.90
C GLY A 169 7.31 -18.74 6.08
N HIS A 170 8.44 -19.33 6.42
CA HIS A 170 8.58 -20.25 7.56
C HIS A 170 9.10 -19.60 8.85
N ALA A 171 9.12 -18.26 8.92
CA ALA A 171 9.69 -17.53 10.05
C ALA A 171 9.12 -17.94 11.42
N ALA A 172 7.79 -18.11 11.52
CA ALA A 172 7.15 -18.50 12.79
C ALA A 172 7.63 -19.88 13.28
N ARG A 173 7.76 -20.84 12.35
CA ARG A 173 8.28 -22.18 12.64
C ARG A 173 9.74 -22.12 13.07
N ALA A 174 10.58 -21.40 12.32
CA ALA A 174 12.00 -21.25 12.64
C ALA A 174 12.22 -20.60 14.01
N VAL A 175 11.43 -19.57 14.35
CA VAL A 175 11.48 -18.93 15.68
C VAL A 175 11.04 -19.89 16.78
N ALA A 176 9.95 -20.64 16.57
CA ALA A 176 9.49 -21.63 17.54
C ALA A 176 10.54 -22.72 17.80
N GLU A 177 11.17 -23.25 16.75
CA GLU A 177 12.24 -24.25 16.85
C GLU A 177 13.44 -23.70 17.67
N VAL A 178 13.85 -22.45 17.43
CA VAL A 178 14.94 -21.80 18.19
C VAL A 178 14.58 -21.58 19.66
N LEU A 179 13.35 -21.16 19.95
CA LEU A 179 12.89 -20.95 21.33
C LEU A 179 12.79 -22.27 22.09
N SER A 180 12.23 -23.32 21.47
CA SER A 180 12.16 -24.66 22.05
C SER A 180 13.54 -25.25 22.33
N ALA A 181 14.51 -25.05 21.43
CA ALA A 181 15.89 -25.51 21.64
C ALA A 181 16.63 -24.78 22.77
N ARG A 182 16.14 -23.61 23.20
CA ARG A 182 16.77 -22.77 24.24
C ARG A 182 16.03 -22.78 25.58
N CYS A 183 14.89 -23.44 25.68
CA CYS A 183 14.20 -23.64 26.95
C CYS A 183 14.89 -24.80 27.72
N PRO A 184 15.44 -24.56 28.93
CA PRO A 184 15.81 -25.65 29.81
C PRO A 184 14.57 -26.48 30.16
N ALA A 185 14.77 -27.79 30.36
CA ALA A 185 13.73 -28.70 30.84
C ALA A 185 13.20 -28.31 32.22
#